data_AF-A0A3M2SHP4-F1
#
_entry.id   AF-A0A3M2SHP4-F1
#
_cell.length_a   1.000
_cell.length_b   1.000
_cell.length_c   1.000
_cell.angle_alpha   90.00
_cell.angle_beta   90.00
_cell.angle_gamma   90.00
#
_symmetry.space_group_name_H-M   'P 1'
#
loop_
_entity.id
_entity.type
_entity.pdbx_description
1 polymer ?
#
loop_
_entity_poly.entity_id
_entity_poly.type
_entity_poly.pdbx_seq_one_letter_code
_entity_poly.pdbx_strand_id
1 'polypeptide(L)'
;MSSCFCCDAIRPYRPQHLDHEAKFTSFMAWVHKEESESAPAPDAESTDLNEIHPSFAVQLVRQVNFGPLESKRYFVPLSAATDTFKEITESDLIRANFQKLNAYKNFRCDVHNRFFEVNLYQRDPVNKHHWRDNLARPATDIDL
;
A
#
# COMPACT_ATOMS: atom_id res chain seq x y z
N MET A 1 8.54 -1.43 -13.53
CA MET A 1 7.24 -1.28 -12.83
C MET A 1 6.35 -0.27 -13.52
N SER A 2 5.03 -0.43 -13.39
CA SER A 2 4.07 0.58 -13.81
C SER A 2 4.07 1.75 -12.82
N SER A 3 3.92 2.99 -13.32
CA SER A 3 3.73 4.19 -12.49
C SER A 3 2.64 3.94 -11.42
N CYS A 4 2.81 4.51 -10.23
CA CYS A 4 1.88 4.38 -9.12
C CYS A 4 0.51 4.93 -9.50
N PHE A 5 0.49 6.04 -10.23
CA PHE A 5 -0.72 6.60 -10.80
C PHE A 5 -0.77 6.37 -12.32
N CYS A 6 -1.70 7.01 -13.00
CA CYS A 6 -1.75 6.99 -14.46
C CYS A 6 -1.13 8.22 -15.11
N CYS A 7 -0.97 9.30 -14.35
CA CYS A 7 -0.40 10.60 -14.74
C CYS A 7 -0.42 11.55 -13.54
N ASP A 8 0.21 12.72 -13.66
CA ASP A 8 0.21 13.77 -12.63
C ASP A 8 -1.13 14.49 -12.42
N ALA A 9 -2.11 14.31 -13.30
CA ALA A 9 -3.42 14.94 -13.21
C ALA A 9 -4.35 14.30 -12.14
N ILE A 10 -3.82 13.50 -11.22
CA ILE A 10 -4.58 12.96 -10.09
C ILE A 10 -5.05 14.07 -9.16
N ARG A 11 -6.27 13.95 -8.64
CA ARG A 11 -6.86 14.90 -7.71
C ARG A 11 -7.49 14.18 -6.54
N PRO A 12 -7.44 14.74 -5.31
CA PRO A 12 -8.18 14.19 -4.18
C PRO A 12 -9.67 14.06 -4.51
N TYR A 13 -10.27 12.93 -4.15
CA TYR A 13 -11.69 12.67 -4.30
C TYR A 13 -12.35 12.59 -2.93
N ARG A 14 -13.20 13.58 -2.62
CA ARG A 14 -13.81 13.78 -1.28
C ARG A 14 -12.74 13.89 -0.18
N PRO A 15 -11.90 14.94 -0.21
CA PRO A 15 -10.82 15.09 0.76
C PRO A 15 -11.37 15.22 2.17
N GLN A 16 -10.86 14.39 3.08
CA GLN A 16 -11.13 14.45 4.50
C GLN A 16 -9.78 14.55 5.23
N HIS A 17 -9.72 15.38 6.27
CA HIS A 17 -8.55 15.43 7.14
C HIS A 17 -8.59 14.22 8.08
N LEU A 18 -7.47 13.51 8.19
CA LEU A 18 -7.36 12.28 8.97
C LEU A 18 -6.19 12.37 9.95
N ASP A 19 -6.26 11.65 11.06
CA ASP A 19 -5.22 11.62 12.12
C ASP A 19 -3.84 11.14 11.62
N HIS A 20 -3.78 10.55 10.43
CA HIS A 20 -2.57 10.02 9.81
C HIS A 20 -2.13 10.79 8.57
N GLU A 21 -2.54 12.06 8.45
CA GLU A 21 -2.25 12.94 7.31
C GLU A 21 -0.77 12.93 6.91
N ALA A 22 0.13 13.02 7.88
CA ALA A 22 1.58 13.06 7.63
C ALA A 22 2.09 11.81 6.89
N LYS A 23 1.53 10.62 7.17
CA LYS A 23 1.91 9.36 6.50
C LYS A 23 1.46 9.36 5.04
N PHE A 24 0.26 9.86 4.77
CA PHE A 24 -0.24 10.02 3.40
C PHE A 24 0.61 11.04 2.62
N THR A 25 0.91 12.18 3.23
CA THR A 25 1.71 13.23 2.59
C THR A 25 3.11 12.75 2.25
N SER A 26 3.78 12.04 3.17
CA SER A 26 5.12 11.45 2.90
C SER A 26 5.08 10.45 1.73
N PHE A 27 4.08 9.57 1.69
CA PHE A 27 3.93 8.63 0.58
C PHE A 27 3.69 9.34 -0.76
N MET A 28 2.78 10.32 -0.80
CA MET A 28 2.50 11.06 -2.03
C MET A 28 3.72 11.84 -2.52
N ALA A 29 4.48 12.46 -1.59
CA ALA A 29 5.71 13.18 -1.94
C ALA A 29 6.76 12.24 -2.57
N TRP A 30 6.92 11.03 -2.01
CA TRP A 30 7.79 10.01 -2.58
C TRP A 30 7.34 9.59 -3.99
N VAL A 31 6.04 9.31 -4.19
CA VAL A 31 5.54 8.90 -5.51
C VAL A 31 5.84 9.97 -6.57
N HIS A 32 5.57 11.24 -6.28
CA HIS A 32 5.88 12.34 -7.21
C HIS A 32 7.37 12.46 -7.51
N LYS A 33 8.24 12.16 -6.54
CA LYS A 33 9.69 12.16 -6.73
C LYS A 33 10.14 11.00 -7.61
N GLU A 34 9.70 9.77 -7.33
CA GLU A 34 10.07 8.58 -8.12
C GLU A 34 9.58 8.65 -9.56
N GLU A 35 8.36 9.15 -9.78
CA GLU A 35 7.84 9.35 -11.14
C GLU A 35 8.68 10.36 -11.93
N SER A 36 9.34 11.29 -11.24
CA SER A 36 10.29 12.24 -11.85
C SER A 36 11.68 11.63 -12.11
N GLU A 37 12.10 10.62 -11.34
CA GLU A 37 13.46 10.07 -11.36
C GLU A 37 13.62 8.83 -12.27
N SER A 38 12.55 8.28 -12.83
CA SER A 38 12.53 7.30 -13.95
C SER A 38 13.52 6.13 -13.85
N ALA A 39 13.82 5.64 -12.65
CA ALA A 39 14.66 4.46 -12.45
C ALA A 39 13.80 3.18 -12.37
N PRO A 40 14.19 2.08 -13.03
CA PRO A 40 13.54 0.79 -12.84
C PRO A 40 13.90 0.24 -11.46
N ALA A 41 12.96 0.28 -10.52
CA ALA A 41 13.06 -0.46 -9.27
C ALA A 41 12.92 -1.98 -9.54
N PRO A 42 13.65 -2.84 -8.79
CA PRO A 42 13.52 -4.29 -8.89
C PRO A 42 12.11 -4.74 -8.52
N ASP A 43 11.69 -5.89 -9.02
CA ASP A 43 10.41 -6.51 -8.69
C ASP A 43 10.21 -6.62 -7.17
N ALA A 44 8.96 -6.66 -6.71
CA ALA A 44 8.62 -6.78 -5.30
C ALA A 44 9.13 -8.12 -4.74
N GLU A 45 10.39 -8.15 -4.34
CA GLU A 45 11.03 -9.29 -3.70
C GLU A 45 10.49 -9.44 -2.28
N SER A 46 10.24 -10.68 -1.87
CA SER A 46 9.83 -11.00 -0.50
C SER A 46 10.80 -10.35 0.48
N THR A 47 10.25 -9.51 1.35
CA THR A 47 11.06 -8.68 2.24
C THR A 47 10.69 -9.00 3.69
N ASP A 48 11.67 -9.31 4.52
CA ASP A 48 11.41 -9.50 5.94
C ASP A 48 11.19 -8.14 6.62
N LEU A 49 9.92 -7.78 6.80
CA LEU A 49 9.56 -6.54 7.47
C LEU A 49 10.07 -6.51 8.91
N ASN A 50 10.33 -7.66 9.55
CA ASN A 50 10.88 -7.69 10.89
C ASN A 50 12.30 -7.14 10.96
N GLU A 51 13.07 -7.15 9.88
CA GLU A 51 14.41 -6.54 9.85
C GLU A 51 14.33 -5.02 9.65
N ILE A 52 13.45 -4.57 8.75
CA ILE A 52 13.29 -3.16 8.39
C ILE A 52 12.55 -2.36 9.49
N HIS A 53 11.70 -3.04 10.27
CA HIS A 53 10.86 -2.42 11.30
C HIS A 53 10.10 -1.17 10.83
N PRO A 54 9.34 -1.23 9.71
CA PRO A 54 8.62 -0.07 9.23
C PRO A 54 7.50 0.34 10.19
N SER A 55 7.32 1.66 10.37
CA SER A 55 6.34 2.23 11.31
C SER A 55 4.88 2.15 10.83
N PHE A 56 4.69 2.01 9.52
CA PHE A 56 3.41 1.79 8.85
C PHE A 56 3.65 1.14 7.48
N ALA A 57 2.59 0.69 6.83
CA ALA A 57 2.60 0.34 5.41
C ALA A 57 1.45 1.07 4.69
N VAL A 58 1.60 1.20 3.38
CA VAL A 58 0.63 1.84 2.49
C VAL A 58 0.15 0.81 1.49
N GLN A 59 -1.15 0.76 1.26
CA GLN A 59 -1.74 0.02 0.16
C GLN A 59 -2.27 1.00 -0.87
N LEU A 60 -1.90 0.81 -2.12
CA LEU A 60 -2.42 1.54 -3.27
C LEU A 60 -3.30 0.61 -4.08
N VAL A 61 -4.59 0.90 -4.11
CA VAL A 61 -5.57 0.21 -4.94
C VAL A 61 -5.88 1.08 -6.15
N ARG A 62 -5.94 0.47 -7.33
CA ARG A 62 -6.35 1.11 -8.58
C ARG A 62 -7.61 0.45 -9.12
N GLN A 63 -8.56 1.27 -9.55
CA GLN A 63 -9.80 0.86 -10.20
C GLN A 63 -10.04 1.72 -11.45
N VAL A 64 -10.71 1.14 -12.45
CA VAL A 64 -11.26 1.90 -13.58
C VAL A 64 -12.77 2.01 -13.40
N ASN A 65 -13.31 3.21 -13.56
CA ASN A 65 -14.75 3.46 -13.60
C ASN A 65 -15.56 2.91 -12.40
N PHE A 66 -15.01 2.96 -11.18
CA PHE A 66 -15.60 2.34 -9.97
C PHE A 66 -15.88 0.83 -10.10
N GLY A 67 -15.29 0.18 -11.09
CA GLY A 67 -15.50 -1.23 -11.41
C GLY A 67 -14.46 -2.14 -10.76
N PRO A 68 -14.03 -3.21 -11.46
CA PRO A 68 -13.10 -4.17 -10.89
C PRO A 68 -11.74 -3.53 -10.57
N LEU A 69 -11.07 -4.11 -9.58
CA LEU A 69 -9.74 -3.72 -9.17
C LEU A 69 -8.74 -4.07 -10.28
N GLU A 70 -8.01 -3.07 -10.77
CA GLU A 70 -6.95 -3.26 -11.77
C GLU A 70 -5.65 -3.72 -11.09
N SER A 71 -5.30 -3.10 -9.96
CA SER A 71 -4.09 -3.43 -9.23
C SER A 71 -4.18 -3.11 -7.75
N LYS A 72 -3.39 -3.85 -6.96
CA LYS A 72 -3.24 -3.73 -5.52
C LYS A 72 -1.75 -3.83 -5.23
N ARG A 73 -1.15 -2.75 -4.74
CA ARG A 73 0.28 -2.65 -4.46
C ARG A 73 0.49 -2.23 -3.02
N TYR A 74 1.61 -2.63 -2.44
CA TYR A 74 1.91 -2.40 -1.03
C TYR A 74 3.28 -1.80 -0.86
N PHE A 75 3.41 -0.83 0.01
CA PHE A 75 4.65 -0.08 0.20
C PHE A 75 4.96 0.07 1.67
N VAL A 76 6.23 0.04 2.04
CA VAL A 76 6.71 0.35 3.39
C VAL A 76 7.81 1.41 3.31
N PRO A 77 7.86 2.36 4.26
CA PRO A 77 9.00 3.26 4.38
C PRO A 77 10.22 2.45 4.83
N LEU A 78 11.37 2.67 4.18
CA LEU A 78 12.62 1.98 4.54
C LEU A 78 13.24 2.50 5.84
N SER A 79 12.98 3.76 6.17
CA SER A 79 13.39 4.38 7.42
C SER A 79 12.52 5.60 7.69
N ALA A 80 12.37 5.98 8.97
CA ALA A 80 11.71 7.22 9.34
C ALA A 80 12.47 8.48 8.89
N ALA A 81 13.77 8.34 8.56
CA ALA A 81 14.62 9.42 8.11
C ALA A 81 14.71 9.54 6.58
N THR A 82 14.31 8.50 5.84
CA THR A 82 14.32 8.48 4.38
C THR A 82 12.89 8.52 3.88
N ASP A 83 12.54 9.54 3.08
CA ASP A 83 11.27 9.60 2.33
C ASP A 83 11.28 8.62 1.15
N THR A 84 11.77 7.40 1.36
CA THR A 84 11.89 6.35 0.36
C THR A 84 11.04 5.17 0.78
N PHE A 85 10.23 4.68 -0.15
CA PHE A 85 9.39 3.53 0.05
C PHE A 85 9.88 2.35 -0.79
N LYS A 86 9.68 1.15 -0.27
CA LYS A 86 9.91 -0.11 -0.98
C LYS A 86 8.58 -0.81 -1.21
N GLU A 87 8.37 -1.30 -2.43
CA GLU A 87 7.22 -2.17 -2.73
C GLU A 87 7.44 -3.56 -2.13
N ILE A 88 6.38 -4.10 -1.53
CA ILE A 88 6.37 -5.39 -0.83
C ILE A 88 5.14 -6.19 -1.24
N THR A 89 5.07 -7.45 -0.80
CA THR A 89 3.92 -8.32 -1.07
C THR A 89 2.88 -8.27 0.04
N GLU A 90 1.63 -8.63 -0.28
CA GLU A 90 0.58 -8.81 0.74
C GLU A 90 0.96 -9.89 1.77
N SER A 91 1.68 -10.92 1.33
CA SER A 91 2.17 -11.99 2.20
C SER A 91 3.15 -11.48 3.25
N ASP A 92 3.98 -10.50 2.92
CA ASP A 92 4.92 -9.89 3.86
C ASP A 92 4.17 -9.13 4.97
N LEU A 93 3.10 -8.40 4.62
CA LEU A 93 2.24 -7.71 5.58
C LEU A 93 1.56 -8.68 6.54
N ILE A 94 0.98 -9.77 6.01
CA ILE A 94 0.31 -10.79 6.81
C ILE A 94 1.31 -11.44 7.76
N ARG A 95 2.49 -11.83 7.25
CA ARG A 95 3.55 -12.47 8.04
C ARG A 95 4.06 -11.56 9.17
N ALA A 96 4.14 -10.25 8.92
CA ALA A 96 4.57 -9.27 9.89
C ALA A 96 3.42 -8.69 10.75
N ASN A 97 2.23 -9.28 10.68
CA ASN A 97 1.05 -8.92 11.48
C ASN A 97 0.62 -7.45 11.33
N PHE A 98 0.65 -6.95 10.09
CA PHE A 98 0.09 -5.64 9.76
C PHE A 98 -1.43 -5.73 9.58
N GLN A 99 -2.15 -4.78 10.16
CA GLN A 99 -3.60 -4.65 10.03
C GLN A 99 -3.97 -3.35 9.35
N LYS A 100 -5.04 -3.39 8.54
CA LYS A 100 -5.59 -2.22 7.86
C LYS A 100 -6.15 -1.27 8.91
N LEU A 101 -5.71 -0.02 8.88
CA LEU A 101 -6.29 1.06 9.66
C LEU A 101 -7.58 1.54 9.00
N ASN A 102 -8.50 2.10 9.80
CA ASN A 102 -9.65 2.83 9.28
C ASN A 102 -9.25 4.25 8.82
N ALA A 103 -8.18 4.34 8.02
CA ALA A 103 -7.63 5.57 7.48
C ALA A 103 -7.29 5.35 6.00
N TYR A 104 -8.01 6.06 5.14
CA TYR A 104 -7.88 5.96 3.70
C TYR A 104 -8.04 7.31 3.01
N LYS A 105 -7.37 7.48 1.87
CA LYS A 105 -7.55 8.62 0.98
C LYS A 105 -7.89 8.17 -0.42
N ASN A 106 -8.86 8.86 -1.02
CA ASN A 106 -9.27 8.58 -2.39
C ASN A 106 -8.74 9.66 -3.32
N PHE A 107 -8.33 9.23 -4.51
CA PHE A 107 -7.92 10.08 -5.61
C PHE A 107 -8.63 9.62 -6.88
N ARG A 108 -8.81 10.55 -7.81
CA ARG A 108 -9.32 10.25 -9.14
C ARG A 108 -8.46 10.91 -10.21
N CYS A 109 -8.44 10.31 -11.38
CA CYS A 109 -7.94 10.90 -12.59
C CYS A 109 -9.08 10.99 -13.61
N ASP A 110 -9.53 12.21 -13.88
CA ASP A 110 -10.62 12.46 -14.83
C ASP A 110 -10.18 12.18 -16.29
N VAL A 111 -8.87 12.32 -16.59
CA VAL A 111 -8.30 12.08 -17.94
C VAL A 111 -8.37 10.61 -18.35
N HIS A 112 -8.13 9.70 -17.40
CA HIS A 112 -8.07 8.26 -17.65
C HIS A 112 -9.24 7.49 -17.03
N ASN A 113 -10.22 8.18 -16.44
CA ASN A 113 -11.34 7.62 -15.70
C ASN A 113 -10.93 6.55 -14.66
N ARG A 114 -9.88 6.87 -13.90
CA ARG A 114 -9.29 5.98 -12.88
C ARG A 114 -9.52 6.50 -11.48
N PHE A 115 -9.69 5.56 -10.54
CA PHE A 115 -9.84 5.80 -9.12
C PHE A 115 -8.72 5.09 -8.38
N PHE A 116 -8.23 5.76 -7.33
CA PHE A 116 -7.16 5.25 -6.50
C PHE A 116 -7.56 5.38 -5.04
N GLU A 117 -7.38 4.30 -4.28
CA GLU A 117 -7.56 4.30 -2.83
C GLU A 117 -6.20 4.03 -2.19
N VAL A 118 -5.77 4.94 -1.33
CA VAL A 118 -4.56 4.83 -0.53
C VAL A 118 -4.98 4.50 0.89
N ASN A 119 -4.61 3.32 1.37
CA ASN A 119 -4.92 2.85 2.72
C ASN A 119 -3.67 2.73 3.56
N LEU A 120 -3.82 2.86 4.88
CA LEU A 120 -2.73 2.64 5.82
C LEU A 120 -2.87 1.33 6.57
N TYR A 121 -1.73 0.73 6.89
CA TYR A 121 -1.62 -0.45 7.73
C TYR A 121 -0.61 -0.17 8.85
N GLN A 122 -0.79 -0.78 10.01
CA GLN A 122 0.19 -0.79 11.09
C GLN A 122 0.28 -2.16 11.74
N ARG A 123 1.42 -2.46 12.34
CA ARG A 123 1.56 -3.67 13.16
C ARG A 123 0.59 -3.62 14.32
N ASP A 124 -0.12 -4.72 14.51
CA ASP A 124 -0.91 -4.89 15.73
C ASP A 124 0.03 -5.18 16.91
N PRO A 125 0.08 -4.30 17.93
CA PRO A 125 0.93 -4.50 19.10
C PRO A 125 0.40 -5.58 20.06
N VAL A 126 -0.88 -5.92 19.99
CA VAL A 126 -1.60 -6.78 20.93
C VAL A 126 -1.55 -8.25 20.47
N ASN A 127 -1.67 -8.50 19.18
CA ASN A 127 -1.82 -9.85 18.66
C ASN A 127 -0.49 -10.55 18.33
N LYS A 128 0.42 -10.65 19.31
CA LYS A 128 1.68 -11.42 19.17
C LYS A 128 1.45 -12.94 19.25
N HIS A 129 0.30 -13.38 19.75
CA HIS A 129 0.07 -14.77 20.18
C HIS A 129 -0.82 -15.63 19.25
N HIS A 130 -1.63 -15.06 18.34
CA HIS A 130 -2.58 -15.86 17.52
C HIS A 130 -2.36 -15.85 16.01
N TRP A 131 -1.16 -15.53 15.51
CA TRP A 131 -0.93 -15.55 14.05
C TRP A 131 -1.03 -16.95 13.41
N ARG A 132 -1.04 -18.03 14.21
CA ARG A 132 -1.13 -19.42 13.74
C ARG A 132 -2.49 -20.12 13.91
N ASP A 133 -3.47 -19.54 14.60
CA ASP A 133 -4.73 -20.26 14.87
C ASP A 133 -5.82 -20.05 13.81
N ASN A 134 -5.66 -19.11 12.88
CA ASN A 134 -6.68 -18.81 11.86
C ASN A 134 -6.10 -18.53 10.47
N LEU A 135 -5.08 -19.31 10.06
CA LEU A 135 -4.88 -19.54 8.62
C LEU A 135 -6.03 -20.45 8.15
N ALA A 136 -7.19 -19.84 7.88
CA ALA A 136 -8.17 -20.46 7.00
C ALA A 136 -7.43 -20.80 5.71
N ARG A 137 -7.44 -22.10 5.37
CA ARG A 137 -6.74 -22.67 4.22
C ARG A 137 -7.02 -21.83 2.96
N PRO A 138 -6.04 -21.62 2.07
CA PRO A 138 -6.31 -21.05 0.76
C PRO A 138 -7.43 -21.86 0.08
N ALA A 139 -8.38 -21.17 -0.55
CA ALA A 139 -9.57 -21.75 -1.17
C ALA A 139 -9.28 -22.55 -2.46
N THR A 140 -8.13 -23.26 -2.51
CA THR A 140 -7.64 -23.97 -3.69
C THR A 140 -7.49 -25.48 -3.50
N ASP A 141 -7.68 -26.01 -2.29
CA ASP A 141 -7.81 -27.46 -2.07
C ASP A 141 -9.29 -27.85 -1.93
N ILE A 142 -9.96 -27.97 -3.07
CA ILE A 142 -11.12 -28.86 -3.20
C ILE A 142 -10.60 -30.09 -3.93
N ASP A 143 -10.29 -31.13 -3.16
CA ASP A 143 -10.08 -32.48 -3.68
C ASP A 143 -11.43 -32.98 -4.24
N LEU A 144 -11.42 -33.47 -5.48
CA LEU A 144 -12.52 -34.21 -6.11
C LEU A 144 -12.38 -35.71 -5.80
#